data_AF-A0A2D7L2D0-F1
#
_entry.id   AF-A0A2D7L2D0-F1
#
_cell.length_a   1.000
_cell.length_b   1.000
_cell.length_c   1.000
_cell.angle_alpha   90.00
_cell.angle_beta   90.00
_cell.angle_gamma   90.00
#
_symmetry.space_group_name_H-M   'P 1'
#
loop_
_entity.id
_entity.type
_entity.pdbx_description
1 polymer ?
#
loop_
_entity_poly.entity_id
_entity_poly.type
_entity_poly.pdbx_seq_one_letter_code
_entity_poly.pdbx_strand_id
1 'polypeptide(L)'
;MKWQIIRICAGTLILICLLLILLKRDRGPIIDGKPLEKWVQDLLVTANPSKHNESKKAVARLGTNAIPWLLKTLYYKDPVWKKPLISVAEFMPLIEIKTIHRWANTYELAEIRAGGVAGLAELGKLAAP
;
A
#
# COMPACT_ATOMS: atom_id res chain seq x y z
N MET A 1 30.51 14.34 26.85
CA MET A 1 29.07 14.56 26.63
C MET A 1 28.65 14.76 25.18
N LYS A 2 29.10 15.80 24.45
CA LYS A 2 28.59 16.11 23.09
C LYS A 2 28.73 14.95 22.08
N TRP A 3 29.86 14.25 22.08
CA TRP A 3 30.11 13.09 21.22
C TRP A 3 29.27 11.85 21.55
N GLN A 4 28.88 11.67 22.82
CA GLN A 4 28.00 10.58 23.22
C GLN A 4 26.58 10.84 22.72
N ILE A 5 26.10 12.08 22.82
CA ILE A 5 24.79 12.49 22.29
C ILE A 5 24.73 12.31 20.77
N ILE A 6 25.77 12.74 20.04
CA ILE A 6 25.85 12.57 18.57
C ILE A 6 25.78 11.08 18.19
N ARG A 7 26.52 10.21 18.89
CA ARG A 7 26.50 8.76 18.64
C ARG A 7 25.13 8.14 18.90
N ILE A 8 24.45 8.55 19.97
CA ILE A 8 23.11 8.08 20.30
C ILE A 8 22.12 8.52 19.22
N CYS A 9 22.11 9.81 18.85
CA CYS A 9 21.22 10.32 17.80
C CYS A 9 21.46 9.61 16.46
N ALA A 10 22.72 9.40 16.07
CA ALA A 10 23.06 8.68 14.84
C ALA A 10 22.57 7.22 14.88
N GLY A 11 22.78 6.51 16.00
CA GLY A 11 22.30 5.15 16.18
C GLY A 11 20.77 5.04 16.09
N THR A 12 20.06 5.95 16.74
CA THR A 12 18.59 6.02 16.68
C THR A 12 18.09 6.30 15.26
N LEU A 13 18.75 7.21 14.53
CA LEU A 13 18.39 7.51 13.14
C LEU A 13 18.55 6.29 12.23
N ILE A 14 19.65 5.55 12.37
CA ILE A 14 19.90 4.31 11.60
C ILE A 14 18.83 3.26 11.92
N LEU A 15 18.50 3.08 13.20
CA LEU A 15 17.45 2.16 13.64
C LEU A 15 16.10 2.50 13.01
N ILE A 16 15.72 3.79 13.01
CA ILE A 16 14.48 4.26 12.38
C ILE A 16 14.50 3.97 10.88
N CYS A 17 15.59 4.28 10.17
CA CYS A 17 15.71 3.99 8.74
C CYS A 17 15.57 2.49 8.43
N LEU A 18 16.22 1.63 9.21
CA LEU A 18 16.10 0.17 9.07
C LEU A 18 14.65 -0.29 9.30
N LEU A 19 14.00 0.22 10.35
CA LEU A 19 12.62 -0.10 10.65
C LEU A 19 11.69 0.33 9.49
N LEU A 20 11.90 1.50 8.90
CA LEU A 20 11.12 1.99 7.75
C LEU A 20 11.30 1.11 6.50
N ILE A 21 12.50 0.57 6.27
CA ILE A 21 12.77 -0.37 5.17
C ILE A 21 12.02 -1.68 5.41
N LEU A 22 12.10 -2.23 6.63
CA LEU A 22 11.45 -3.50 6.99
C LEU A 22 9.92 -3.38 7.03
N LEU A 23 9.39 -2.21 7.38
CA LEU A 23 7.97 -1.90 7.35
C LEU A 23 7.44 -1.54 5.96
N LYS A 24 8.30 -1.49 4.94
CA LYS A 24 7.89 -1.13 3.57
C LYS A 24 6.88 -2.15 3.06
N ARG A 25 5.65 -1.68 2.81
CA ARG A 25 4.55 -2.49 2.30
C ARG A 25 4.87 -3.05 0.92
N ASP A 26 4.60 -4.33 0.75
CA ASP A 26 4.65 -5.03 -0.54
C ASP A 26 3.52 -4.55 -1.46
N ARG A 27 3.88 -3.81 -2.52
CA ARG A 27 2.95 -3.26 -3.52
C ARG A 27 2.74 -4.20 -4.71
N GLY A 28 3.33 -5.39 -4.66
CA GLY A 28 3.20 -6.43 -5.67
C GLY A 28 4.22 -6.32 -6.79
N PRO A 29 4.17 -7.26 -7.74
CA PRO A 29 5.09 -7.32 -8.87
C PRO A 29 5.02 -6.06 -9.72
N ILE A 30 6.15 -5.66 -10.29
CA ILE A 30 6.26 -4.48 -11.15
C ILE A 30 6.00 -4.92 -12.59
N ILE A 31 5.03 -4.26 -13.24
CA ILE A 31 4.69 -4.47 -14.66
C ILE A 31 4.82 -3.10 -15.34
N ASP A 32 5.64 -3.03 -16.39
CA ASP A 32 5.88 -1.80 -17.16
C ASP A 32 6.27 -0.60 -16.27
N GLY A 33 7.12 -0.85 -15.27
CA GLY A 33 7.59 0.18 -14.32
C GLY A 33 6.58 0.59 -13.25
N LYS A 34 5.38 0.01 -13.23
CA LYS A 34 4.30 0.32 -12.30
C LYS A 34 3.91 -0.92 -11.47
N PRO A 35 3.78 -0.80 -10.13
CA PRO A 35 3.43 -1.93 -9.27
C PRO A 35 1.99 -2.40 -9.54
N LEU A 36 1.75 -3.71 -9.37
CA LEU A 36 0.44 -4.34 -9.54
C LEU A 36 -0.66 -3.64 -8.73
N GLU A 37 -0.35 -3.17 -7.52
CA GLU A 37 -1.29 -2.37 -6.71
C GLU A 37 -1.87 -1.18 -7.48
N LYS A 38 -1.03 -0.45 -8.22
CA LYS A 38 -1.47 0.73 -8.96
C LYS A 38 -2.31 0.35 -10.17
N TRP A 39 -2.02 -0.78 -10.80
CA TRP A 39 -2.85 -1.30 -11.89
C TRP A 39 -4.24 -1.69 -11.39
N VAL A 40 -4.33 -2.41 -10.26
CA VAL A 40 -5.64 -2.81 -9.73
C VAL A 40 -6.43 -1.65 -9.11
N GLN A 41 -5.76 -0.61 -8.59
CA GLN A 41 -6.41 0.63 -8.18
C GLN A 41 -7.04 1.35 -9.37
N ASP A 42 -6.35 1.39 -10.51
CA ASP A 42 -6.88 2.01 -11.73
C ASP A 42 -8.05 1.21 -12.35
N LEU A 43 -8.22 -0.08 -12.01
CA LEU A 43 -9.43 -0.84 -12.33
C LEU A 43 -10.66 -0.34 -11.56
N LEU A 44 -10.48 0.19 -10.35
CA LEU A 44 -11.58 0.75 -9.55
C LEU A 44 -12.05 2.10 -10.11
N VAL A 45 -11.18 2.82 -10.82
CA VAL A 45 -11.48 4.15 -11.37
C VAL A 45 -12.06 4.02 -12.78
N THR A 46 -13.38 4.06 -12.90
CA THR A 46 -14.08 3.96 -14.20
C THR A 46 -14.12 5.28 -14.97
N ALA A 47 -13.84 6.41 -14.32
CA ALA A 47 -13.88 7.74 -14.93
C ALA A 47 -12.84 7.95 -16.05
N ASN A 48 -11.81 7.11 -16.13
CA ASN A 48 -10.83 7.12 -17.22
C ASN A 48 -10.77 5.75 -17.93
N PRO A 49 -11.54 5.57 -19.01
CA PRO A 49 -11.60 4.30 -19.74
C PRO A 49 -10.25 3.81 -20.29
N SER A 50 -9.34 4.72 -20.67
CA SER A 50 -8.01 4.34 -21.19
C SER A 50 -7.19 3.65 -20.11
N LYS A 51 -7.07 4.28 -18.94
CA LYS A 51 -6.33 3.72 -17.79
C LYS A 51 -6.93 2.41 -17.32
N HIS A 52 -8.26 2.34 -17.29
CA HIS A 52 -8.96 1.11 -16.92
C HIS A 52 -8.60 -0.04 -17.88
N ASN A 53 -8.65 0.20 -19.19
CA ASN A 53 -8.36 -0.82 -20.20
C ASN A 53 -6.86 -1.21 -20.25
N GLU A 54 -5.95 -0.26 -20.01
CA GLU A 54 -4.52 -0.54 -19.83
C GLU A 54 -4.28 -1.45 -18.62
N SER A 55 -4.98 -1.17 -17.52
CA SER A 55 -4.89 -1.96 -16.29
C SER A 55 -5.38 -3.38 -16.49
N LYS A 56 -6.48 -3.58 -17.23
CA LYS A 56 -6.96 -4.91 -17.64
C LYS A 56 -5.88 -5.68 -18.38
N LYS A 57 -5.28 -5.06 -19.41
CA LYS A 57 -4.18 -5.68 -20.19
C LYS A 57 -2.97 -6.01 -19.33
N ALA A 58 -2.59 -5.14 -18.39
CA ALA A 58 -1.46 -5.37 -17.49
C ALA A 58 -1.71 -6.56 -16.55
N VAL A 59 -2.89 -6.63 -15.93
CA VAL A 59 -3.28 -7.75 -15.06
C VAL A 59 -3.37 -9.05 -15.85
N ALA A 60 -4.00 -9.04 -17.02
CA ALA A 60 -4.10 -10.21 -17.89
C ALA A 60 -2.71 -10.71 -18.37
N ARG A 61 -1.77 -9.80 -18.67
CA ARG A 61 -0.40 -10.15 -19.06
C ARG A 61 0.37 -10.83 -17.93
N LEU A 62 0.15 -10.40 -16.68
CA LEU A 62 0.75 -11.04 -15.52
C LEU A 62 0.14 -12.42 -15.28
N GLY A 63 -1.15 -12.59 -15.58
CA GLY A 63 -1.84 -13.88 -15.51
C GLY A 63 -1.84 -14.46 -14.10
N THR A 64 -1.59 -15.77 -13.98
CA THR A 64 -1.59 -16.48 -12.70
C THR A 64 -0.51 -15.99 -11.73
N ASN A 65 0.55 -15.35 -12.22
CA ASN A 65 1.60 -14.75 -11.38
C ASN A 65 1.07 -13.58 -10.53
N ALA A 66 -0.09 -13.01 -10.86
CA ALA A 66 -0.75 -11.99 -10.06
C ALA A 66 -1.44 -12.58 -8.81
N ILE A 67 -1.88 -13.84 -8.87
CA ILE A 67 -2.76 -14.47 -7.87
C ILE A 67 -2.18 -14.40 -6.44
N PRO A 68 -0.91 -14.75 -6.18
CA PRO A 68 -0.40 -14.74 -4.81
C PRO A 68 -0.51 -13.37 -4.14
N TRP A 69 -0.19 -12.31 -4.89
CA TRP A 69 -0.29 -10.95 -4.37
C TRP A 69 -1.75 -10.49 -4.25
N LEU A 70 -2.61 -10.81 -5.22
CA LEU A 70 -4.04 -10.48 -5.17
C LEU A 70 -4.77 -11.19 -4.03
N LEU A 71 -4.40 -12.42 -3.68
CA LEU A 71 -4.94 -13.09 -2.50
C LEU A 71 -4.45 -12.42 -1.22
N LYS A 72 -3.17 -12.05 -1.16
CA LYS A 72 -2.59 -11.34 -0.01
C LYS A 72 -3.32 -10.02 0.29
N THR A 73 -3.82 -9.32 -0.73
CA THR A 73 -4.59 -8.07 -0.52
C THR A 73 -5.97 -8.33 0.08
N LEU A 74 -6.63 -9.45 -0.21
CA LEU A 74 -7.91 -9.82 0.42
C LEU A 74 -7.79 -10.00 1.93
N TYR A 75 -6.68 -10.59 2.38
CA TYR A 75 -6.38 -10.82 3.79
C TYR A 75 -5.67 -9.65 4.47
N TYR A 76 -5.44 -8.55 3.75
CA TYR A 76 -4.74 -7.39 4.31
C TYR A 76 -5.47 -6.87 5.56
N LYS A 77 -4.70 -6.48 6.57
CA LYS A 77 -5.17 -5.83 7.81
C LYS A 77 -4.30 -4.61 8.03
N ASP A 78 -4.90 -3.52 8.51
CA ASP A 78 -4.12 -2.33 8.86
C ASP A 78 -3.09 -2.65 9.96
N PRO A 79 -1.89 -2.05 9.89
CA PRO A 79 -0.90 -2.19 10.95
C PRO A 79 -1.44 -1.72 12.31
N VAL A 80 -1.16 -2.48 13.36
CA VAL A 80 -1.64 -2.21 14.73
C VAL A 80 -1.19 -0.84 15.25
N TRP A 81 -0.03 -0.34 14.78
CA TRP A 81 0.52 0.96 15.16
C TRP A 81 -0.20 2.16 14.52
N LYS A 82 -0.98 1.99 13.43
CA LYS A 82 -1.64 3.13 12.77
C LYS A 82 -2.64 3.81 13.69
N LYS A 83 -3.48 3.03 14.39
CA LYS A 83 -4.51 3.56 15.30
C LYS A 83 -3.95 4.45 16.42
N PRO A 84 -2.96 4.00 17.22
CA PRO A 84 -2.41 4.85 18.26
C PRO A 84 -1.69 6.07 17.68
N LEU A 85 -1.01 5.96 16.53
CA LEU A 85 -0.36 7.10 15.90
C LEU A 85 -1.36 8.17 15.45
N ILE A 86 -2.46 7.77 14.79
CA ILE A 86 -3.54 8.68 14.42
C ILE A 86 -4.06 9.34 15.70
N SER A 87 -4.45 8.55 16.70
CA SER A 87 -4.99 9.07 17.97
C SER A 87 -4.08 10.11 18.62
N VAL A 88 -2.77 9.85 18.74
CA VAL A 88 -1.80 10.82 19.28
C VAL A 88 -1.77 12.11 18.46
N ALA A 89 -1.81 11.98 17.13
CA ALA A 89 -1.74 13.12 16.24
C ALA A 89 -3.03 13.96 16.27
N GLU A 90 -4.19 13.37 16.59
CA GLU A 90 -5.45 14.10 16.83
C GLU A 90 -5.38 15.01 18.08
N PHE A 91 -4.53 14.69 19.06
CA PHE A 91 -4.34 15.50 20.26
C PHE A 91 -3.32 16.65 20.08
N MET A 92 -2.57 16.70 18.97
CA MET A 92 -1.55 17.73 18.74
C MET A 92 -2.07 18.84 17.83
N PRO A 93 -2.14 20.11 18.27
CA PRO A 93 -2.64 21.22 17.46
C PRO A 93 -1.68 21.69 16.36
N LEU A 94 -0.52 21.03 16.21
CA LEU A 94 0.53 21.42 15.26
C LEU A 94 0.31 20.90 13.84
N ILE A 95 -0.56 19.90 13.65
CA ILE A 95 -0.76 19.25 12.35
C ILE A 95 -2.26 19.18 12.06
N GLU A 96 -2.66 19.58 10.84
CA GLU A 96 -4.05 19.41 10.41
C GLU A 96 -4.43 17.92 10.41
N ILE A 97 -5.48 17.58 11.16
CA ILE A 97 -6.01 16.22 11.29
C ILE A 97 -6.34 15.60 9.91
N LYS A 98 -6.80 16.42 8.95
CA LYS A 98 -7.08 16.00 7.57
C LYS A 98 -5.83 15.49 6.85
N THR A 99 -4.67 16.09 7.13
CA THR A 99 -3.38 15.67 6.58
C THR A 99 -2.96 14.32 7.14
N ILE A 100 -3.17 14.10 8.44
CA ILE A 100 -2.89 12.81 9.10
C ILE A 100 -3.82 11.71 8.57
N HIS A 101 -5.12 11.97 8.48
CA HIS A 101 -6.08 11.00 7.93
C HIS A 101 -5.80 10.68 6.45
N ARG A 102 -5.37 11.67 5.66
CA ARG A 102 -4.94 11.46 4.26
C ARG A 102 -3.66 10.64 4.18
N TRP A 103 -2.68 10.92 5.05
CA TRP A 103 -1.40 10.21 5.07
C TRP A 103 -1.53 8.77 5.59
N ALA A 104 -2.26 8.60 6.70
CA ALA A 104 -2.53 7.29 7.29
C ALA A 104 -3.54 6.46 6.46
N ASN A 105 -4.21 7.15 5.53
CA ASN A 105 -5.16 6.67 4.53
C ASN A 105 -6.09 5.59 5.09
N THR A 106 -7.10 6.00 5.86
CA THR A 106 -8.10 5.09 6.44
C THR A 106 -8.85 4.25 5.40
N TYR A 107 -8.88 4.69 4.13
CA TYR A 107 -9.46 3.95 3.00
C TYR A 107 -8.52 2.93 2.36
N GLU A 108 -7.23 2.90 2.76
CA GLU A 108 -6.20 2.05 2.15
C GLU A 108 -6.60 0.56 2.23
N LEU A 109 -7.19 0.13 3.33
CA LEU A 109 -7.66 -1.25 3.51
C LEU A 109 -8.76 -1.63 2.51
N ALA A 110 -9.77 -0.78 2.37
CA ALA A 110 -10.90 -1.02 1.48
C ALA A 110 -10.46 -0.98 0.02
N GLU A 111 -9.62 0.00 -0.36
CA GLU A 111 -9.06 0.13 -1.70
C GLU A 111 -8.13 -1.04 -2.06
N ILE A 112 -7.26 -1.47 -1.14
CA ILE A 112 -6.35 -2.61 -1.36
C ILE A 112 -7.17 -3.89 -1.59
N ARG A 113 -8.17 -4.16 -0.75
CA ARG A 113 -9.03 -5.34 -0.89
C ARG A 113 -9.86 -5.28 -2.16
N ALA A 114 -10.48 -4.13 -2.45
CA ALA A 114 -11.27 -3.92 -3.66
C ALA A 114 -10.42 -4.09 -4.93
N GLY A 115 -9.19 -3.56 -4.93
CA GLY A 115 -8.22 -3.78 -6.01
C GLY A 115 -7.87 -5.26 -6.16
N GLY A 116 -7.65 -5.98 -5.05
CA GLY A 116 -7.49 -7.44 -5.06
C GLY A 116 -8.63 -8.16 -5.75
N VAL A 117 -9.87 -7.86 -5.37
CA VAL A 117 -11.09 -8.42 -5.97
C VAL A 117 -11.18 -8.07 -7.45
N ALA A 118 -10.96 -6.81 -7.82
CA ALA A 118 -11.01 -6.36 -9.21
C ALA A 118 -9.96 -7.06 -10.08
N GLY A 119 -8.75 -7.25 -9.56
CA GLY A 119 -7.69 -7.98 -10.23
C GLY A 119 -8.03 -9.47 -10.41
N LEU A 120 -8.59 -10.12 -9.38
CA LEU A 120 -9.04 -11.52 -9.49
C LEU A 120 -10.20 -11.67 -10.47
N ALA A 121 -11.14 -10.73 -10.46
CA ALA A 121 -12.25 -10.70 -11.41
C ALA A 121 -11.76 -10.58 -12.86
N GLU A 122 -10.73 -9.78 -13.11
CA GLU A 122 -10.11 -9.64 -14.44
C GLU A 122 -9.43 -10.94 -14.91
N LEU A 123 -8.83 -11.71 -14.01
CA LEU A 123 -8.26 -13.02 -14.33
C LEU A 123 -9.34 -14.08 -14.63
N GLY A 124 -10.55 -13.90 -14.10
CA GLY A 124 -11.68 -14.79 -14.34
C GLY A 124 -11.35 -16.26 -14.05
N LYS A 125 -11.47 -17.11 -15.08
CA LYS A 125 -11.20 -18.56 -14.96
C LYS A 125 -9.75 -18.88 -14.56
N LEU A 126 -8.81 -18.01 -14.85
CA LEU A 126 -7.41 -18.21 -14.46
C LEU A 126 -7.20 -18.09 -12.94
N ALA A 127 -8.14 -17.46 -12.22
CA ALA A 127 -8.12 -17.32 -10.76
C ALA A 127 -8.98 -18.38 -10.05
N ALA A 128 -9.59 -19.33 -10.77
CA ALA A 128 -10.28 -20.45 -10.16
C ALA A 128 -9.27 -21.39 -9.44
N PRO A 129 -9.64 -21.94 -8.27
CA PRO A 129 -8.79 -22.88 -7.53
C PRO A 129 -8.60 -24.21 -8.26
#